data_AF-A0A3D6BIR7-F1
#
_entry.id   AF-A0A3D6BIR7-F1
#
_cell.length_a   1.000
_cell.length_b   1.000
_cell.length_c   1.000
_cell.angle_alpha   90.00
_cell.angle_beta   90.00
_cell.angle_gamma   90.00
#
_symmetry.space_group_name_H-M   'P 1'
#
loop_
_entity.id
_entity.type
_entity.pdbx_description
1 polymer ?
#
loop_
_entity_poly.entity_id
_entity_poly.type
_entity_poly.pdbx_seq_one_letter_code
_entity_poly.pdbx_strand_id
1 'polypeptide(L)'
;MKRALSIVLVLVLLVSIAPMSVFAADNGYDTITGTVMFNAGHDDMETDHPCPFTYSDGYFTETAYKYRQDLAAATMAMCLAAGNVADPERYREGPANLENFFDQIGFEDFEANADFTNRPGRNTFGVGIANKEIRVNGEKYTVIAVGLRGCGYYAEWAGDLNVGLDGEHTGFAICREKALAFLQTYLAKHSEISGKIKLWCTGYSRGAAGANLLGGALDDMYLSGASVGKNVTLSPKDMYIYTFEAPMGADASKVGGRIYENIHNVINYNDLVVRVAPECMGFARYGVDHVMPSAKLDSNYSQLKDSMLKVFSTFENAGKYRIDDFKYVTVTPGATADKIISGIRGDVMTQGEFLDKFVEKLFTEVFTTRAEVYAAQDDIQELVLPLIGTYPDQWETVKQSLAVNAKENMARLISSLMKGEDSAVTVVADILLDTMREAGITEYNAQQVKEMVRPLVKMLMKLVSACPDETATLLYNIVGIMSAHYGELGMSWMLSIPADYMTSKQSGELYEPLPFTDVADNAWYRPELVYAYENGLVNGTTANTFSPNAIVTRAQVVTVLYRMAGS
;
A
#
# COMPACT_ATOMS: atom_id res chain seq x y z
N MET A 1 -13.86 -21.10 34.51
CA MET A 1 -12.39 -21.15 34.69
C MET A 1 -11.62 -21.17 33.37
N LYS A 2 -11.85 -22.10 32.43
CA LYS A 2 -11.09 -22.14 31.15
C LYS A 2 -11.24 -20.88 30.28
N ARG A 3 -12.45 -20.33 30.10
CA ARG A 3 -12.65 -19.06 29.37
C ARG A 3 -12.00 -17.83 30.04
N ALA A 4 -12.05 -17.75 31.36
CA ALA A 4 -11.39 -16.67 32.10
C ALA A 4 -9.86 -16.80 32.05
N LEU A 5 -9.32 -18.02 32.05
CA LEU A 5 -7.88 -18.27 31.94
C LEU A 5 -7.36 -17.98 30.52
N SER A 6 -8.14 -18.28 29.48
CA SER A 6 -7.82 -17.92 28.08
C SER A 6 -7.84 -16.41 27.87
N ILE A 7 -8.83 -15.70 28.41
CA ILE A 7 -8.89 -14.23 28.35
C ILE A 7 -7.71 -13.60 29.11
N VAL A 8 -7.34 -14.15 30.28
CA VAL A 8 -6.19 -13.68 31.05
C VAL A 8 -4.86 -14.02 30.35
N LEU A 9 -4.72 -15.17 29.69
CA LEU A 9 -3.54 -15.52 28.90
C LEU A 9 -3.39 -14.65 27.65
N VAL A 10 -4.49 -14.33 26.98
CA VAL A 10 -4.51 -13.37 25.86
C VAL A 10 -4.16 -11.97 26.37
N LEU A 11 -4.70 -11.51 27.50
CA LEU A 11 -4.32 -10.23 28.11
C LEU A 11 -2.86 -10.19 28.57
N VAL A 12 -2.32 -11.28 29.12
CA VAL A 12 -0.92 -11.37 29.55
C VAL A 12 0.03 -11.47 28.35
N LEU A 13 -0.38 -12.13 27.26
CA LEU A 13 0.33 -12.10 25.99
C LEU A 13 0.31 -10.68 25.42
N LEU A 14 -0.86 -10.03 25.31
CA LEU A 14 -1.03 -8.63 24.86
C LEU A 14 -0.16 -7.64 25.65
N VAL A 15 -0.01 -7.82 26.98
CA VAL A 15 0.89 -7.00 27.83
C VAL A 15 2.36 -7.31 27.55
N SER A 16 2.71 -8.52 27.09
CA SER A 16 4.08 -8.91 26.70
C SER A 16 4.44 -8.57 25.25
N ILE A 17 3.46 -8.28 24.38
CA ILE A 17 3.66 -7.74 23.01
C ILE A 17 3.52 -6.22 22.96
N ALA A 18 3.19 -5.57 24.08
CA ALA A 18 3.26 -4.11 24.17
C ALA A 18 4.68 -3.71 23.74
N PRO A 19 4.85 -2.94 22.66
CA PRO A 19 6.17 -2.57 22.20
C PRO A 19 6.91 -1.89 23.36
N MET A 20 8.24 -1.97 23.38
CA MET A 20 9.05 -1.18 24.33
C MET A 20 8.82 0.35 24.22
N SER A 21 7.86 0.81 23.40
CA SER A 21 7.30 2.16 23.36
C SER A 21 6.50 2.56 24.60
N VAL A 22 6.24 1.68 25.58
CA VAL A 22 5.71 2.11 26.91
C VAL A 22 6.70 3.01 27.67
N PHE A 23 7.93 3.16 27.18
CA PHE A 23 8.86 4.21 27.60
C PHE A 23 8.87 5.42 26.67
N ALA A 24 7.72 5.83 26.14
CA ALA A 24 7.58 7.18 25.62
C ALA A 24 7.95 8.15 26.75
N ALA A 25 8.87 9.09 26.47
CA ALA A 25 9.11 10.21 27.35
C ALA A 25 7.77 10.86 27.71
N ASP A 26 7.61 11.30 28.95
CA ASP A 26 6.39 11.93 29.47
C ASP A 26 6.14 13.25 28.69
N ASN A 27 5.54 13.11 27.52
CA ASN A 27 5.28 14.19 26.56
C ASN A 27 3.98 14.92 26.92
N GLY A 28 3.33 14.57 28.03
CA GLY A 28 2.04 15.10 28.46
C GLY A 28 0.83 14.59 27.65
N TYR A 29 0.98 13.49 26.91
CA TYR A 29 -0.09 12.85 26.14
C TYR A 29 -0.36 11.43 26.63
N ASP A 30 -1.63 11.10 26.80
CA ASP A 30 -2.05 9.74 27.15
C ASP A 30 -1.77 8.76 26.01
N THR A 31 -1.53 7.50 26.39
CA THR A 31 -1.36 6.39 25.47
C THR A 31 -2.53 5.43 25.62
N ILE A 32 -3.19 5.11 24.50
CA ILE A 32 -4.33 4.20 24.42
C ILE A 32 -3.87 2.91 23.74
N THR A 33 -4.18 1.77 24.34
CA THR A 33 -3.98 0.45 23.73
C THR A 33 -5.31 -0.12 23.29
N GLY A 34 -5.39 -0.58 22.04
CA GLY A 34 -6.59 -1.18 21.47
C GLY A 34 -6.31 -2.52 20.81
N THR A 35 -7.34 -3.10 20.23
CA THR A 35 -7.24 -4.30 19.40
C THR A 35 -8.12 -4.12 18.19
N VAL A 36 -7.54 -4.30 17.00
CA VAL A 36 -8.30 -4.35 15.74
C VAL A 36 -8.58 -5.80 15.39
N MET A 37 -9.77 -6.06 14.84
CA MET A 37 -10.10 -7.33 14.21
C MET A 37 -9.85 -7.19 12.71
N PHE A 38 -9.07 -8.10 12.12
CA PHE A 38 -8.77 -8.05 10.69
C PHE A 38 -8.69 -9.44 10.07
N ASN A 39 -9.09 -9.57 8.81
CA ASN A 39 -8.95 -10.79 8.04
C ASN A 39 -7.47 -11.02 7.67
N ALA A 40 -6.85 -12.08 8.18
CA ALA A 40 -5.48 -12.45 7.82
C ALA A 40 -5.47 -13.16 6.47
N GLY A 41 -4.33 -13.12 5.76
CA GLY A 41 -4.28 -13.58 4.37
C GLY A 41 -3.52 -14.88 4.11
N HIS A 42 -2.63 -15.32 4.99
CA HIS A 42 -1.70 -16.43 4.69
C HIS A 42 -2.39 -17.78 4.49
N ASP A 43 -3.05 -18.32 5.52
CA ASP A 43 -3.60 -19.69 5.50
C ASP A 43 -5.04 -19.77 6.10
N ASP A 44 -5.62 -18.67 6.60
CA ASP A 44 -7.02 -18.55 7.04
C ASP A 44 -7.56 -17.16 6.66
N MET A 45 -8.57 -17.15 5.78
CA MET A 45 -9.22 -15.94 5.27
C MET A 45 -10.72 -15.94 5.59
N GLU A 46 -11.20 -16.85 6.44
CA GLU A 46 -12.62 -16.96 6.80
C GLU A 46 -12.93 -16.29 8.14
N THR A 47 -11.90 -15.94 8.92
CA THR A 47 -12.07 -15.33 10.24
C THR A 47 -11.31 -14.01 10.39
N ASP A 48 -11.82 -13.14 11.26
CA ASP A 48 -11.10 -11.95 11.69
C ASP A 48 -10.24 -12.31 12.91
N HIS A 49 -9.00 -11.84 12.93
CA HIS A 49 -8.01 -12.07 13.99
C HIS A 49 -7.72 -10.79 14.78
N PRO A 50 -7.48 -10.91 16.10
CA PRO A 50 -7.11 -9.77 16.91
C PRO A 50 -5.65 -9.35 16.65
N CYS A 51 -5.44 -8.05 16.41
CA CYS A 51 -4.12 -7.43 16.38
C CYS A 51 -4.06 -6.27 17.39
N PRO A 52 -3.13 -6.28 18.37
CA PRO A 52 -2.97 -5.14 19.26
C PRO A 52 -2.45 -3.91 18.51
N PHE A 53 -2.81 -2.73 18.99
CA PHE A 53 -2.22 -1.48 18.55
C PHE A 53 -2.11 -0.47 19.69
N THR A 54 -1.32 0.57 19.48
CA THR A 54 -1.12 1.65 20.46
C THR A 54 -1.19 3.01 19.79
N TYR A 55 -1.95 3.92 20.38
CA TYR A 55 -2.21 5.25 19.86
C TYR A 55 -1.92 6.34 20.91
N SER A 56 -1.44 7.49 20.47
CA SER A 56 -1.35 8.70 21.29
C SER A 56 -1.58 9.93 20.41
N ASP A 57 -2.31 10.93 20.93
CA ASP A 57 -2.45 12.23 20.27
C ASP A 57 -1.07 12.91 20.09
N GLY A 58 -0.08 12.53 20.91
CA GLY A 58 1.31 12.96 20.81
C GLY A 58 2.00 12.57 19.50
N TYR A 59 1.41 11.67 18.70
CA TYR A 59 1.92 11.30 17.38
C TYR A 59 1.89 12.47 16.38
N PHE A 60 0.99 13.43 16.60
CA PHE A 60 0.74 14.57 15.71
C PHE A 60 1.46 15.87 16.15
N THR A 61 2.45 15.76 17.03
CA THR A 61 3.20 16.91 17.56
C THR A 61 4.35 17.35 16.66
N GLU A 62 4.95 16.40 15.94
CA GLU A 62 5.97 16.64 14.94
C GLU A 62 5.36 16.81 13.56
N THR A 63 6.13 17.40 12.65
CA THR A 63 5.79 17.50 11.24
C THR A 63 5.52 16.14 10.59
N ALA A 64 4.58 16.11 9.65
CA ALA A 64 4.31 14.96 8.79
C ALA A 64 5.46 14.61 7.84
N TYR A 65 6.45 15.49 7.63
CA TYR A 65 7.66 15.16 6.85
C TYR A 65 8.59 14.19 7.57
N LYS A 66 8.40 14.01 8.88
CA LYS A 66 9.22 13.12 9.68
C LYS A 66 8.50 11.79 9.89
N TYR A 67 9.09 10.73 9.34
CA TYR A 67 8.62 9.38 9.58
C TYR A 67 8.71 9.01 11.06
N ARG A 68 7.64 8.36 11.55
CA ARG A 68 7.54 7.85 12.92
C ARG A 68 7.11 6.39 12.90
N GLN A 69 7.94 5.52 13.51
CA GLN A 69 7.65 4.08 13.56
C GLN A 69 6.39 3.75 14.38
N ASP A 70 6.15 4.48 15.48
CA ASP A 70 4.98 4.28 16.33
C ASP A 70 3.67 4.70 15.64
N LEU A 71 3.68 5.85 14.97
CA LEU A 71 2.58 6.27 14.11
C LEU A 71 2.38 5.29 12.94
N ALA A 72 3.44 4.82 12.28
CA ALA A 72 3.35 3.82 11.22
C ALA A 72 2.67 2.52 11.71
N ALA A 73 3.04 2.01 12.89
CA ALA A 73 2.42 0.81 13.45
C ALA A 73 0.92 1.01 13.76
N ALA A 74 0.55 2.15 14.35
CA ALA A 74 -0.87 2.50 14.57
C ALA A 74 -1.64 2.66 13.25
N THR A 75 -0.97 3.21 12.23
CA THR A 75 -1.56 3.43 10.90
C THR A 75 -1.71 2.13 10.12
N MET A 76 -0.80 1.16 10.30
CA MET A 76 -0.97 -0.19 9.78
C MET A 76 -2.16 -0.90 10.43
N ALA A 77 -2.38 -0.75 11.74
CA ALA A 77 -3.58 -1.27 12.39
C ALA A 77 -4.86 -0.64 11.82
N MET A 78 -4.86 0.66 11.53
CA MET A 78 -5.95 1.35 10.84
C MET A 78 -6.17 0.80 9.42
N CYS A 79 -5.10 0.48 8.67
CA CYS A 79 -5.23 -0.17 7.35
C CYS A 79 -5.95 -1.51 7.44
N LEU A 80 -5.54 -2.34 8.40
CA LEU A 80 -6.15 -3.65 8.63
C LEU A 80 -7.64 -3.49 9.00
N ALA A 81 -7.97 -2.48 9.81
CA ALA A 81 -9.33 -2.12 10.16
C ALA A 81 -10.18 -1.67 8.95
N ALA A 82 -9.54 -1.02 7.97
CA ALA A 82 -10.19 -0.50 6.76
C ALA A 82 -10.47 -1.58 5.69
N GLY A 83 -10.06 -2.84 5.91
CA GLY A 83 -10.56 -3.96 5.12
C GLY A 83 -12.07 -4.16 5.32
N ASN A 84 -12.74 -4.80 4.37
CA ASN A 84 -14.10 -5.30 4.64
C ASN A 84 -14.03 -6.46 5.64
N VAL A 85 -15.08 -6.61 6.46
CA VAL A 85 -15.29 -7.79 7.30
C VAL A 85 -15.18 -9.07 6.48
N ALA A 86 -14.56 -10.10 7.05
CA ALA A 86 -14.29 -11.37 6.36
C ALA A 86 -15.57 -12.05 5.84
N ASP A 87 -16.64 -12.01 6.64
CA ASP A 87 -17.91 -12.68 6.37
C ASP A 87 -18.66 -12.01 5.19
N PRO A 88 -18.82 -12.69 4.04
CA PRO A 88 -19.50 -12.12 2.88
C PRO A 88 -21.00 -11.82 3.10
N GLU A 89 -21.64 -12.47 4.08
CA GLU A 89 -23.04 -12.19 4.45
C GLU A 89 -23.15 -10.86 5.21
N ARG A 90 -22.09 -10.47 5.93
CA ARG A 90 -22.01 -9.25 6.74
C ARG A 90 -21.40 -8.07 5.99
N TYR A 91 -21.29 -8.15 4.66
CA TYR A 91 -20.66 -7.10 3.85
C TYR A 91 -21.18 -5.68 4.10
N ARG A 92 -22.47 -5.50 4.45
CA ARG A 92 -23.03 -4.18 4.78
C ARG A 92 -22.40 -3.55 6.04
N GLU A 93 -21.81 -4.38 6.89
CA GLU A 93 -20.98 -4.01 8.05
C GLU A 93 -19.51 -3.80 7.63
N GLY A 94 -19.20 -3.69 6.34
CA GLY A 94 -17.85 -3.50 5.79
C GLY A 94 -16.96 -2.54 6.60
N PRO A 95 -17.42 -1.32 6.96
CA PRO A 95 -16.62 -0.39 7.72
C PRO A 95 -16.59 -0.63 9.25
N ALA A 96 -17.25 -1.66 9.78
CA ALA A 96 -17.43 -1.84 11.24
C ALA A 96 -16.10 -2.00 12.00
N ASN A 97 -15.10 -2.66 11.40
CA ASN A 97 -13.78 -2.79 12.02
C ASN A 97 -13.06 -1.43 12.08
N LEU A 98 -13.23 -0.58 11.06
CA LEU A 98 -12.67 0.77 11.01
C LEU A 98 -13.38 1.73 11.99
N GLU A 99 -14.72 1.68 12.06
CA GLU A 99 -15.50 2.41 13.05
C GLU A 99 -15.07 2.03 14.47
N ASN A 100 -14.97 0.72 14.75
CA ASN A 100 -14.52 0.23 16.04
C ASN A 100 -13.07 0.63 16.38
N PHE A 101 -12.17 0.69 15.39
CA PHE A 101 -10.82 1.21 15.59
C PHE A 101 -10.87 2.66 16.06
N PHE A 102 -11.67 3.51 15.43
CA PHE A 102 -11.81 4.93 15.78
C PHE A 102 -12.45 5.16 17.14
N ASP A 103 -13.52 4.41 17.46
CA ASP A 103 -14.18 4.46 18.77
C ASP A 103 -13.19 4.19 19.92
N GLN A 104 -12.30 3.21 19.74
CA GLN A 104 -11.32 2.82 20.76
C GLN A 104 -10.33 3.95 21.11
N ILE A 105 -10.04 4.86 20.16
CA ILE A 105 -9.07 5.95 20.33
C ILE A 105 -9.72 7.33 20.48
N GLY A 106 -11.05 7.35 20.64
CA GLY A 106 -11.83 8.55 20.89
C GLY A 106 -11.97 9.47 19.68
N PHE A 107 -11.94 8.92 18.48
CA PHE A 107 -12.43 9.61 17.28
C PHE A 107 -13.96 9.49 17.23
N GLU A 108 -14.61 10.54 16.73
CA GLU A 108 -16.06 10.70 16.69
C GLU A 108 -16.53 10.98 15.25
N ASP A 109 -17.85 11.02 15.07
CA ASP A 109 -18.53 11.31 13.79
C ASP A 109 -18.02 10.44 12.63
N PHE A 110 -17.94 9.13 12.85
CA PHE A 110 -17.55 8.22 11.79
C PHE A 110 -18.58 8.21 10.65
N GLU A 111 -18.10 8.34 9.41
CA GLU A 111 -18.90 8.18 8.20
C GLU A 111 -18.14 7.35 7.16
N ALA A 112 -18.86 6.45 6.50
CA ALA A 112 -18.36 5.70 5.36
C ALA A 112 -19.19 6.00 4.10
N ASN A 113 -18.53 6.05 2.95
CA ASN A 113 -19.23 6.25 1.69
C ASN A 113 -20.05 5.02 1.28
N ALA A 114 -20.96 5.19 0.31
CA ALA A 114 -21.82 4.11 -0.16
C ALA A 114 -21.03 2.94 -0.77
N ASP A 115 -19.84 3.18 -1.33
CA ASP A 115 -19.00 2.14 -1.91
C ASP A 115 -18.38 1.22 -0.84
N PHE A 116 -18.29 1.68 0.41
CA PHE A 116 -17.83 0.86 1.52
C PHE A 116 -18.89 -0.18 1.92
N THR A 117 -20.17 0.21 1.93
CA THR A 117 -21.28 -0.60 2.46
C THR A 117 -22.03 -1.40 1.40
N ASN A 118 -21.80 -1.11 0.11
CA ASN A 118 -22.34 -1.88 -1.02
C ASN A 118 -21.29 -2.78 -1.66
N ARG A 119 -21.73 -3.93 -2.19
CA ARG A 119 -20.81 -4.88 -2.85
C ARG A 119 -20.01 -4.17 -3.94
N PRO A 120 -18.68 -4.37 -4.00
CA PRO A 120 -17.84 -3.55 -4.86
C PRO A 120 -18.10 -3.83 -6.34
N GLY A 121 -18.15 -2.77 -7.13
CA GLY A 121 -18.10 -2.85 -8.59
C GLY A 121 -16.71 -2.49 -9.11
N ARG A 122 -16.50 -2.63 -10.43
CA ARG A 122 -15.20 -2.37 -11.09
C ARG A 122 -14.55 -1.03 -10.69
N ASN A 123 -15.38 0.01 -10.56
CA ASN A 123 -14.94 1.39 -10.31
C ASN A 123 -15.44 1.95 -8.98
N THR A 124 -15.69 1.12 -7.97
CA THR A 124 -16.02 1.60 -6.61
C THR A 124 -14.75 1.80 -5.78
N PHE A 125 -14.85 2.52 -4.66
CA PHE A 125 -13.78 2.61 -3.67
C PHE A 125 -14.31 3.00 -2.29
N GLY A 126 -14.11 2.13 -1.30
CA GLY A 126 -14.53 2.36 0.08
C GLY A 126 -13.68 3.41 0.80
N VAL A 127 -14.32 4.43 1.35
CA VAL A 127 -13.68 5.50 2.14
C VAL A 127 -14.42 5.67 3.47
N GLY A 128 -13.70 5.56 4.59
CA GLY A 128 -14.20 5.85 5.94
C GLY A 128 -13.46 7.03 6.56
N ILE A 129 -14.19 7.93 7.22
CA ILE A 129 -13.65 9.15 7.84
C ILE A 129 -14.20 9.29 9.25
N ALA A 130 -13.35 9.67 10.20
CA ALA A 130 -13.74 10.13 11.53
C ALA A 130 -12.91 11.37 11.91
N ASN A 131 -13.31 12.08 12.95
CA ASN A 131 -12.56 13.25 13.43
C ASN A 131 -12.33 13.24 14.95
N LYS A 132 -11.28 13.93 15.39
CA LYS A 132 -10.97 14.11 16.81
C LYS A 132 -10.33 15.46 17.08
N GLU A 133 -10.80 16.17 18.10
CA GLU A 133 -10.12 17.38 18.57
C GLU A 133 -8.92 17.03 19.46
N ILE A 134 -7.76 17.60 19.16
CA ILE A 134 -6.54 17.47 19.95
C ILE A 134 -5.93 18.84 20.26
N ARG A 135 -4.98 18.86 21.20
CA ARG A 135 -4.14 20.04 21.45
C ARG A 135 -2.68 19.72 21.20
N VAL A 136 -2.01 20.53 20.40
CA VAL A 136 -0.56 20.44 20.15
C VAL A 136 0.08 21.74 20.61
N ASN A 137 0.96 21.66 21.60
CA ASN A 137 1.63 22.84 22.20
C ASN A 137 0.65 23.96 22.62
N GLY A 138 -0.54 23.57 23.11
CA GLY A 138 -1.60 24.49 23.53
C GLY A 138 -2.53 24.98 22.42
N GLU A 139 -2.14 24.82 21.15
CA GLU A 139 -2.98 25.12 19.98
C GLU A 139 -3.98 23.99 19.70
N LYS A 140 -5.21 24.35 19.33
CA LYS A 140 -6.29 23.40 19.04
C LYS A 140 -6.22 22.99 17.56
N TYR A 141 -6.32 21.69 17.32
CA TYR A 141 -6.46 21.10 15.98
C TYR A 141 -7.61 20.10 15.96
N THR A 142 -8.24 19.92 14.79
CA THR A 142 -9.07 18.74 14.52
C THR A 142 -8.27 17.80 13.61
N VAL A 143 -8.04 16.57 14.07
CA VAL A 143 -7.48 15.50 13.25
C VAL A 143 -8.62 14.86 12.46
N ILE A 144 -8.48 14.81 11.14
CA ILE A 144 -9.37 14.08 10.24
C ILE A 144 -8.65 12.78 9.88
N ALA A 145 -9.18 11.65 10.32
CA ALA A 145 -8.62 10.34 9.99
C ALA A 145 -9.38 9.71 8.82
N VAL A 146 -8.67 9.21 7.81
CA VAL A 146 -9.21 8.68 6.56
C VAL A 146 -8.66 7.28 6.31
N GLY A 147 -9.52 6.27 6.47
CA GLY A 147 -9.21 4.86 6.19
C GLY A 147 -9.71 4.45 4.82
N LEU A 148 -8.79 4.04 3.94
CA LEU A 148 -9.11 3.63 2.57
C LEU A 148 -9.10 2.11 2.44
N ARG A 149 -10.17 1.56 1.87
CA ARG A 149 -10.30 0.11 1.72
C ARG A 149 -9.23 -0.45 0.78
N GLY A 150 -8.46 -1.40 1.29
CA GLY A 150 -7.42 -2.12 0.55
C GLY A 150 -7.60 -3.63 0.51
N CYS A 151 -8.58 -4.20 1.22
CA CYS A 151 -8.82 -5.65 1.32
C CYS A 151 -10.32 -5.98 1.23
N GLY A 152 -10.65 -7.20 0.78
CA GLY A 152 -12.05 -7.65 0.62
C GLY A 152 -12.83 -6.86 -0.44
N TYR A 153 -12.16 -6.38 -1.49
CA TYR A 153 -12.70 -5.44 -2.47
C TYR A 153 -13.17 -6.09 -3.79
N TYR A 154 -13.07 -7.41 -3.94
CA TYR A 154 -13.71 -8.19 -5.02
C TYR A 154 -13.52 -7.58 -6.42
N ALA A 155 -14.60 -7.34 -7.16
CA ALA A 155 -14.56 -6.83 -8.54
C ALA A 155 -13.85 -5.48 -8.70
N GLU A 156 -13.64 -4.71 -7.62
CA GLU A 156 -12.75 -3.55 -7.68
C GLU A 156 -11.35 -3.97 -8.16
N TRP A 157 -10.84 -5.16 -7.83
CA TRP A 157 -9.52 -5.67 -8.25
C TRP A 157 -9.22 -5.50 -9.73
N ALA A 158 -10.22 -5.59 -10.60
CA ALA A 158 -10.03 -5.33 -12.03
C ALA A 158 -9.49 -3.91 -12.32
N GLY A 159 -9.85 -2.93 -11.49
CA GLY A 159 -9.29 -1.58 -11.53
C GLY A 159 -7.78 -1.53 -11.31
N ASP A 160 -7.18 -2.52 -10.65
CA ASP A 160 -5.71 -2.61 -10.45
C ASP A 160 -5.00 -2.89 -11.79
N LEU A 161 -5.72 -3.38 -12.80
CA LEU A 161 -5.25 -3.56 -14.17
C LEU A 161 -5.62 -2.38 -15.08
N ASN A 162 -6.39 -1.41 -14.61
CA ASN A 162 -6.81 -0.27 -15.43
C ASN A 162 -5.69 0.80 -15.50
N VAL A 163 -4.64 0.48 -16.27
CA VAL A 163 -3.41 1.27 -16.35
C VAL A 163 -3.60 2.60 -17.09
N GLY A 164 -4.45 2.60 -18.12
CA GLY A 164 -4.63 3.75 -19.02
C GLY A 164 -3.45 3.94 -19.98
N LEU A 165 -3.59 4.87 -20.94
CA LEU A 165 -2.62 5.10 -22.01
C LEU A 165 -1.53 6.13 -21.65
N ASP A 166 -1.84 7.10 -20.80
CA ASP A 166 -0.96 8.19 -20.39
C ASP A 166 -1.28 8.70 -18.97
N GLY A 167 -0.42 9.56 -18.44
CA GLY A 167 -0.58 10.14 -17.10
C GLY A 167 -0.58 9.10 -15.98
N GLU A 168 -1.38 9.37 -14.95
CA GLU A 168 -1.53 8.51 -13.78
C GLU A 168 -2.26 7.20 -14.11
N HIS A 169 -2.14 6.21 -13.22
CA HIS A 169 -2.83 4.95 -13.33
C HIS A 169 -4.34 5.16 -13.20
N THR A 170 -5.11 4.89 -14.27
CA THR A 170 -6.53 5.28 -14.35
C THR A 170 -7.37 4.68 -13.22
N GLY A 171 -7.14 3.41 -12.87
CA GLY A 171 -7.84 2.75 -11.76
C GLY A 171 -7.56 3.38 -10.40
N PHE A 172 -6.33 3.83 -10.15
CA PHE A 172 -5.94 4.43 -8.86
C PHE A 172 -6.35 5.90 -8.79
N ALA A 173 -6.37 6.60 -9.92
CA ALA A 173 -6.94 7.94 -10.01
C ALA A 173 -8.43 7.96 -9.62
N ILE A 174 -9.22 6.93 -9.99
CA ILE A 174 -10.62 6.79 -9.53
C ILE A 174 -10.70 6.69 -8.00
N CYS A 175 -9.79 5.95 -7.37
CA CYS A 175 -9.70 5.85 -5.91
C CYS A 175 -9.45 7.22 -5.28
N ARG A 176 -8.47 7.98 -5.80
CA ARG A 176 -8.19 9.36 -5.37
C ARG A 176 -9.43 10.24 -5.47
N GLU A 177 -10.09 10.27 -6.63
CA GLU A 177 -11.25 11.14 -6.87
C GLU A 177 -12.37 10.87 -5.87
N LYS A 178 -12.64 9.60 -5.57
CA LYS A 178 -13.65 9.20 -4.59
C LYS A 178 -13.27 9.59 -3.17
N ALA A 179 -12.01 9.40 -2.78
CA ALA A 179 -11.52 9.80 -1.47
C ALA A 179 -11.57 11.32 -1.27
N LEU A 180 -11.10 12.09 -2.27
CA LEU A 180 -11.13 13.55 -2.23
C LEU A 180 -12.56 14.09 -2.17
N ALA A 181 -13.47 13.59 -3.01
CA ALA A 181 -14.86 14.01 -3.02
C ALA A 181 -15.57 13.70 -1.70
N PHE A 182 -15.29 12.54 -1.10
CA PHE A 182 -15.87 12.18 0.19
C PHE A 182 -15.31 13.03 1.33
N LEU A 183 -13.99 13.29 1.36
CA LEU A 183 -13.37 14.19 2.34
C LEU A 183 -13.95 15.61 2.26
N GLN A 184 -14.11 16.16 1.06
CA GLN A 184 -14.72 17.47 0.85
C GLN A 184 -16.19 17.50 1.30
N THR A 185 -16.94 16.42 1.03
CA THR A 185 -18.33 16.27 1.45
C THR A 185 -18.45 16.20 2.97
N TYR A 186 -17.59 15.41 3.63
CA TYR A 186 -17.52 15.29 5.07
C TYR A 186 -17.26 16.65 5.72
N LEU A 187 -16.22 17.37 5.29
CA LEU A 187 -15.88 18.70 5.80
C LEU A 187 -16.98 19.74 5.52
N ALA A 188 -17.72 19.62 4.42
CA ALA A 188 -18.84 20.51 4.13
C ALA A 188 -20.06 20.24 5.02
N LYS A 189 -20.27 18.98 5.42
CA LYS A 189 -21.35 18.56 6.32
C LYS A 189 -21.05 18.93 7.77
N HIS A 190 -19.80 18.74 8.21
CA HIS A 190 -19.30 19.04 9.54
C HIS A 190 -18.76 20.48 9.63
N SER A 191 -19.65 21.45 9.45
CA SER A 191 -19.28 22.88 9.39
C SER A 191 -18.67 23.45 10.67
N GLU A 192 -18.85 22.76 11.79
CA GLU A 192 -18.21 23.00 13.09
C GLU A 192 -16.70 22.76 13.07
N ILE A 193 -16.22 21.86 12.19
CA ILE A 193 -14.79 21.66 11.94
C ILE A 193 -14.27 22.89 11.19
N SER A 194 -13.43 23.66 11.86
CA SER A 194 -12.93 24.94 11.34
C SER A 194 -11.52 25.25 11.86
N GLY A 195 -10.82 26.14 11.15
CA GLY A 195 -9.45 26.51 11.48
C GLY A 195 -8.43 25.49 10.99
N LYS A 196 -7.34 25.30 11.74
CA LYS A 196 -6.26 24.38 11.36
C LYS A 196 -6.69 22.94 11.61
N ILE A 197 -6.54 22.09 10.60
CA ILE A 197 -6.78 20.66 10.70
C ILE A 197 -5.48 19.89 10.43
N LYS A 198 -5.44 18.65 10.94
CA LYS A 198 -4.45 17.65 10.57
C LYS A 198 -5.14 16.53 9.83
N LEU A 199 -4.49 15.95 8.83
CA LEU A 199 -5.00 14.80 8.09
C LEU A 199 -4.16 13.57 8.42
N TRP A 200 -4.80 12.48 8.82
CA TRP A 200 -4.17 11.18 8.99
C TRP A 200 -4.82 10.20 8.02
N CYS A 201 -4.12 9.82 6.95
CA CYS A 201 -4.71 9.03 5.87
C CYS A 201 -3.86 7.81 5.57
N THR A 202 -4.53 6.70 5.27
CA THR A 202 -3.84 5.45 4.96
C THR A 202 -4.63 4.51 4.06
N GLY A 203 -3.92 3.54 3.51
CA GLY A 203 -4.46 2.38 2.81
C GLY A 203 -3.40 1.30 2.62
N TYR A 204 -3.86 0.10 2.26
CA TYR A 204 -3.02 -1.06 1.92
C TYR A 204 -3.19 -1.42 0.45
N SER A 205 -2.12 -1.81 -0.25
CA SER A 205 -2.18 -2.25 -1.66
C SER A 205 -2.86 -1.22 -2.57
N ARG A 206 -3.94 -1.56 -3.28
CA ARG A 206 -4.78 -0.60 -4.03
C ARG A 206 -5.20 0.61 -3.19
N GLY A 207 -5.63 0.38 -1.93
CA GLY A 207 -5.98 1.46 -1.01
C GLY A 207 -4.80 2.39 -0.73
N ALA A 208 -3.58 1.83 -0.68
CA ALA A 208 -2.34 2.56 -0.50
C ALA A 208 -2.01 3.42 -1.73
N ALA A 209 -2.26 2.92 -2.95
CA ALA A 209 -2.15 3.74 -4.16
C ALA A 209 -3.17 4.89 -4.20
N GLY A 210 -4.41 4.63 -3.75
CA GLY A 210 -5.41 5.68 -3.54
C GLY A 210 -4.97 6.74 -2.52
N ALA A 211 -4.38 6.32 -1.40
CA ALA A 211 -3.83 7.21 -0.37
C ALA A 211 -2.65 8.04 -0.90
N ASN A 212 -1.73 7.41 -1.63
CA ASN A 212 -0.57 8.07 -2.24
C ASN A 212 -1.00 9.18 -3.21
N LEU A 213 -1.93 8.87 -4.12
CA LEU A 213 -2.46 9.84 -5.08
C LEU A 213 -3.32 10.92 -4.41
N LEU A 214 -4.03 10.60 -3.33
CA LEU A 214 -4.76 11.60 -2.53
C LEU A 214 -3.80 12.57 -1.86
N GLY A 215 -2.72 12.09 -1.25
CA GLY A 215 -1.66 12.93 -0.69
C GLY A 215 -1.10 13.90 -1.72
N GLY A 216 -0.65 13.38 -2.87
CA GLY A 216 -0.09 14.20 -3.95
C GLY A 216 -1.06 15.27 -4.45
N ALA A 217 -2.35 14.93 -4.62
CA ALA A 217 -3.36 15.91 -5.02
C ALA A 217 -3.62 16.99 -3.96
N LEU A 218 -3.57 16.64 -2.67
CA LEU A 218 -3.73 17.63 -1.59
C LEU A 218 -2.53 18.57 -1.49
N ASP A 219 -1.30 18.07 -1.72
CA ASP A 219 -0.10 18.90 -1.84
C ASP A 219 -0.19 19.85 -3.03
N ASP A 220 -0.63 19.36 -4.20
CA ASP A 220 -0.84 20.19 -5.40
C ASP A 220 -1.94 21.25 -5.18
N MET A 221 -3.00 20.91 -4.45
CA MET A 221 -4.03 21.85 -4.03
C MET A 221 -3.43 22.95 -3.15
N TYR A 222 -2.60 22.59 -2.16
CA TYR A 222 -1.91 23.56 -1.31
C TYR A 222 -1.01 24.50 -2.13
N LEU A 223 -0.20 23.97 -3.05
CA LEU A 223 0.69 24.76 -3.90
C LEU A 223 -0.05 25.73 -4.82
N SER A 224 -1.23 25.33 -5.31
CA SER A 224 -2.07 26.20 -6.15
C SER A 224 -2.89 27.22 -5.35
N GLY A 225 -2.87 27.16 -4.02
CA GLY A 225 -3.70 27.98 -3.13
C GLY A 225 -5.17 27.54 -3.07
N ALA A 226 -5.48 26.35 -3.59
CA ALA A 226 -6.79 25.73 -3.41
C ALA A 226 -6.94 25.21 -1.98
N SER A 227 -8.19 25.08 -1.52
CA SER A 227 -8.51 24.54 -0.20
C SER A 227 -9.30 23.25 -0.30
N VAL A 228 -9.00 22.30 0.61
CA VAL A 228 -9.76 21.05 0.78
C VAL A 228 -11.15 21.30 1.38
N GLY A 229 -11.36 22.44 2.07
CA GLY A 229 -12.66 22.79 2.64
C GLY A 229 -12.78 24.28 2.92
N LYS A 230 -14.01 24.79 2.98
CA LYS A 230 -14.26 26.25 3.07
C LYS A 230 -13.80 26.88 4.38
N ASN A 231 -13.90 26.15 5.49
CA ASN A 231 -13.67 26.67 6.84
C ASN A 231 -12.36 26.18 7.46
N VAL A 232 -11.58 25.40 6.72
CA VAL A 232 -10.39 24.71 7.24
C VAL A 232 -9.14 25.15 6.50
N THR A 233 -8.00 25.02 7.15
CA THR A 233 -6.67 25.14 6.54
C THR A 233 -5.91 23.85 6.82
N LEU A 234 -5.41 23.24 5.75
CA LEU A 234 -4.57 22.04 5.80
C LEU A 234 -3.21 22.40 5.19
N SER A 235 -2.14 22.19 5.95
CA SER A 235 -0.77 22.35 5.50
C SER A 235 -0.15 20.98 5.25
N PRO A 236 0.74 20.83 4.25
CA PRO A 236 1.47 19.59 4.02
C PRO A 236 2.20 19.01 5.23
N LYS A 237 2.73 19.87 6.13
CA LYS A 237 3.34 19.44 7.40
C LYS A 237 2.37 18.84 8.43
N ASP A 238 1.07 19.00 8.18
CA ASP A 238 -0.03 18.49 8.98
C ASP A 238 -0.76 17.34 8.23
N MET A 239 -0.19 16.81 7.14
CA MET A 239 -0.73 15.70 6.34
C MET A 239 0.09 14.41 6.51
N TYR A 240 -0.31 13.59 7.47
CA TYR A 240 0.33 12.32 7.81
C TYR A 240 -0.22 11.22 6.90
N ILE A 241 0.37 11.07 5.71
CA ILE A 241 -0.01 10.04 4.74
C ILE A 241 0.95 8.87 4.88
N TYR A 242 0.47 7.75 5.39
CA TYR A 242 1.24 6.50 5.42
C TYR A 242 0.58 5.51 4.48
N THR A 243 1.36 4.84 3.65
CA THR A 243 0.85 3.85 2.69
C THR A 243 1.62 2.56 2.87
N PHE A 244 0.97 1.41 2.68
CA PHE A 244 1.58 0.10 2.90
C PHE A 244 1.45 -0.76 1.65
N GLU A 245 2.59 -1.23 1.15
CA GLU A 245 2.71 -2.01 -0.08
C GLU A 245 2.04 -1.33 -1.28
N ALA A 246 2.20 0.00 -1.40
CA ALA A 246 1.58 0.77 -2.46
C ALA A 246 2.15 0.40 -3.84
N PRO A 247 1.33 -0.04 -4.81
CA PRO A 247 1.76 -0.05 -6.19
C PRO A 247 2.04 1.38 -6.68
N MET A 248 2.86 1.49 -7.71
CA MET A 248 3.14 2.75 -8.39
C MET A 248 1.94 3.15 -9.26
N GLY A 249 1.56 4.43 -9.18
CA GLY A 249 0.37 4.94 -9.84
C GLY A 249 0.40 6.41 -10.22
N ALA A 250 1.34 7.18 -9.67
CA ALA A 250 1.53 8.58 -10.02
C ALA A 250 2.26 8.72 -11.35
N ASP A 251 2.04 9.83 -12.04
CA ASP A 251 2.83 10.20 -13.21
C ASP A 251 4.25 10.54 -12.76
N ALA A 252 5.25 9.79 -13.25
CA ALA A 252 6.65 9.96 -12.85
C ALA A 252 7.19 11.38 -13.13
N SER A 253 6.58 12.12 -14.06
CA SER A 253 6.95 13.52 -14.32
C SER A 253 6.46 14.52 -13.26
N LYS A 254 5.60 14.10 -12.34
CA LYS A 254 4.93 14.96 -11.35
C LYS A 254 5.29 14.68 -9.90
N VAL A 255 6.02 13.61 -9.61
CA VAL A 255 6.35 13.22 -8.22
C VAL A 255 7.57 13.94 -7.64
N GLY A 256 8.20 14.83 -8.41
CA GLY A 256 9.42 15.52 -8.01
C GLY A 256 9.17 16.66 -7.02
N GLY A 257 9.87 16.62 -5.88
CA GLY A 257 9.95 17.75 -4.96
C GLY A 257 9.66 17.37 -3.51
N ARG A 258 10.32 18.08 -2.60
CA ARG A 258 10.21 17.80 -1.16
C ARG A 258 8.81 18.00 -0.58
N ILE A 259 7.95 18.75 -1.27
CA ILE A 259 6.57 19.01 -0.83
C ILE A 259 5.80 17.72 -0.54
N TYR A 260 6.09 16.64 -1.31
CA TYR A 260 5.44 15.34 -1.20
C TYR A 260 6.10 14.42 -0.14
N GLU A 261 7.17 14.83 0.54
CA GLU A 261 7.91 13.98 1.51
C GLU A 261 7.09 13.64 2.79
N ASN A 262 5.93 14.26 2.97
CA ASN A 262 4.91 13.94 3.98
C ASN A 262 4.12 12.65 3.65
N ILE A 263 4.32 12.09 2.46
CA ILE A 263 3.79 10.80 2.04
C ILE A 263 4.87 9.74 2.27
N HIS A 264 4.59 8.81 3.17
CA HIS A 264 5.50 7.75 3.57
C HIS A 264 4.99 6.40 3.08
N ASN A 265 5.67 5.81 2.09
CA ASN A 265 5.31 4.50 1.55
C ASN A 265 6.15 3.41 2.21
N VAL A 266 5.56 2.62 3.09
CA VAL A 266 6.22 1.45 3.68
C VAL A 266 6.08 0.27 2.71
N ILE A 267 7.20 -0.26 2.21
CA ILE A 267 7.22 -1.29 1.17
C ILE A 267 8.10 -2.48 1.54
N ASN A 268 7.70 -3.68 1.10
CA ASN A 268 8.48 -4.90 1.22
C ASN A 268 9.24 -5.16 -0.08
N TYR A 269 10.58 -5.18 0.00
CA TYR A 269 11.41 -5.47 -1.17
C TYR A 269 11.14 -6.85 -1.78
N ASN A 270 10.51 -7.78 -1.07
CA ASN A 270 10.14 -9.09 -1.63
C ASN A 270 8.72 -9.14 -2.22
N ASP A 271 7.99 -8.03 -2.23
CA ASP A 271 6.63 -7.96 -2.76
C ASP A 271 6.61 -7.55 -4.24
N LEU A 272 5.88 -8.29 -5.07
CA LEU A 272 5.71 -7.96 -6.49
C LEU A 272 4.80 -6.74 -6.69
N VAL A 273 3.83 -6.51 -5.80
CA VAL A 273 2.83 -5.44 -5.97
C VAL A 273 3.46 -4.06 -5.96
N VAL A 274 4.48 -3.83 -5.12
CA VAL A 274 5.20 -2.54 -5.06
C VAL A 274 6.04 -2.24 -6.30
N ARG A 275 6.16 -3.18 -7.24
CA ARG A 275 6.89 -3.03 -8.51
C ARG A 275 5.99 -2.75 -9.71
N VAL A 276 4.67 -2.76 -9.53
CA VAL A 276 3.72 -2.48 -10.60
C VAL A 276 2.92 -1.21 -10.32
N ALA A 277 2.61 -0.35 -11.29
CA ALA A 277 3.15 -0.30 -12.65
C ALA A 277 4.55 0.37 -12.66
N PRO A 278 5.56 -0.12 -13.40
CA PRO A 278 6.95 0.30 -13.21
C PRO A 278 7.30 1.67 -13.81
N GLU A 279 8.43 2.23 -13.37
CA GLU A 279 8.97 3.51 -13.87
C GLU A 279 9.18 3.53 -15.38
N CYS A 280 9.58 2.41 -16.00
CA CYS A 280 9.73 2.32 -17.45
C CYS A 280 8.40 2.47 -18.22
N MET A 281 7.25 2.40 -17.52
CA MET A 281 5.91 2.69 -18.05
C MET A 281 5.42 4.11 -17.69
N GLY A 282 6.29 4.95 -17.12
CA GLY A 282 6.00 6.34 -16.76
C GLY A 282 5.35 6.52 -15.40
N PHE A 283 5.44 5.52 -14.51
CA PHE A 283 4.80 5.55 -13.20
C PHE A 283 5.80 5.70 -12.05
N ALA A 284 5.35 6.32 -10.96
CA ALA A 284 6.08 6.40 -9.72
C ALA A 284 5.13 6.39 -8.51
N ARG A 285 5.68 6.55 -7.32
CA ARG A 285 4.95 6.94 -6.10
C ARG A 285 5.32 8.36 -5.73
N TYR A 286 4.37 9.12 -5.20
CA TYR A 286 4.69 10.35 -4.47
C TYR A 286 5.42 10.01 -3.16
N GLY A 287 6.26 10.92 -2.69
CA GLY A 287 6.87 10.88 -1.36
C GLY A 287 8.07 9.94 -1.21
N VAL A 288 8.23 9.38 0.00
CA VAL A 288 9.43 8.65 0.42
C VAL A 288 9.10 7.17 0.63
N ASP A 289 9.84 6.31 -0.05
CA ASP A 289 9.79 4.86 0.15
C ASP A 289 10.64 4.44 1.36
N HIS A 290 10.02 3.69 2.27
CA HIS A 290 10.59 3.11 3.48
C HIS A 290 10.60 1.59 3.36
N VAL A 291 11.78 1.00 3.17
CA VAL A 291 11.90 -0.41 2.78
C VAL A 291 12.09 -1.33 3.98
N MET A 292 11.17 -2.27 4.16
CA MET A 292 11.24 -3.30 5.20
C MET A 292 12.52 -4.17 5.06
N PRO A 293 12.98 -4.81 6.15
CA PRO A 293 14.20 -5.62 6.12
C PRO A 293 14.17 -6.72 5.05
N SER A 294 15.31 -6.92 4.38
CA SER A 294 15.47 -8.04 3.43
C SER A 294 16.89 -8.58 3.43
N ALA A 295 17.04 -9.85 3.02
CA ALA A 295 18.36 -10.49 2.90
C ALA A 295 19.32 -9.72 1.97
N LYS A 296 18.78 -8.98 1.00
CA LYS A 296 19.55 -8.18 0.06
C LYS A 296 20.05 -6.86 0.66
N LEU A 297 19.22 -6.20 1.46
CA LEU A 297 19.44 -4.83 1.92
C LEU A 297 20.02 -4.76 3.34
N ASP A 298 20.03 -5.87 4.07
CA ASP A 298 20.35 -5.90 5.49
C ASP A 298 21.41 -6.97 5.84
N SER A 299 22.58 -6.51 6.26
CA SER A 299 23.64 -7.41 6.75
C SER A 299 23.25 -8.18 8.03
N ASN A 300 22.35 -7.63 8.84
CA ASN A 300 21.80 -8.24 10.05
C ASN A 300 20.40 -8.84 9.84
N TYR A 301 19.98 -9.09 8.60
CA TYR A 301 18.64 -9.58 8.25
C TYR A 301 18.17 -10.76 9.10
N SER A 302 19.02 -11.76 9.35
CA SER A 302 18.64 -12.93 10.15
C SER A 302 18.14 -12.56 11.56
N GLN A 303 18.76 -11.58 12.21
CA GLN A 303 18.36 -11.13 13.55
C GLN A 303 17.04 -10.36 13.53
N LEU A 304 16.86 -9.51 12.51
CA LEU A 304 15.62 -8.76 12.29
C LEU A 304 14.46 -9.73 11.99
N LYS A 305 14.69 -10.70 11.11
CA LYS A 305 13.73 -11.75 10.76
C LYS A 305 13.35 -12.60 11.98
N ASP A 306 14.32 -13.03 12.79
CA ASP A 306 14.04 -13.80 14.00
C ASP A 306 13.15 -13.03 15.00
N SER A 307 13.29 -11.70 15.03
CA SER A 307 12.44 -10.84 15.86
C SER A 307 11.03 -10.70 15.27
N MET A 308 10.93 -10.51 13.96
CA MET A 308 9.66 -10.48 13.25
C MET A 308 8.90 -11.82 13.38
N LEU A 309 9.57 -12.96 13.21
CA LEU A 309 8.93 -14.28 13.28
C LEU A 309 8.34 -14.58 14.66
N LYS A 310 8.91 -14.03 15.74
CA LYS A 310 8.31 -14.12 17.07
C LYS A 310 6.94 -13.44 17.09
N VAL A 311 6.82 -12.25 16.52
CA VAL A 311 5.54 -11.53 16.39
C VAL A 311 4.60 -12.27 15.43
N PHE A 312 5.09 -12.65 14.26
CA PHE A 312 4.31 -13.38 13.25
C PHE A 312 3.64 -14.65 13.80
N SER A 313 4.37 -15.41 14.63
CA SER A 313 3.84 -16.62 15.27
C SER A 313 2.74 -16.38 16.31
N THR A 314 2.49 -15.12 16.70
CA THR A 314 1.41 -14.76 17.63
C THR A 314 0.07 -14.53 16.93
N PHE A 315 0.07 -14.27 15.62
CA PHE A 315 -1.15 -14.18 14.84
C PHE A 315 -1.72 -15.59 14.66
N GLU A 316 -2.96 -15.78 15.07
CA GLU A 316 -3.68 -17.03 14.86
C GLU A 316 -3.76 -17.30 13.34
N ASN A 317 -3.43 -18.52 12.93
CA ASN A 317 -3.45 -18.93 11.52
C ASN A 317 -2.62 -18.06 10.54
N ALA A 318 -1.59 -17.36 11.03
CA ALA A 318 -0.62 -16.61 10.20
C ALA A 318 0.08 -17.45 9.12
N GLY A 319 -0.10 -18.77 9.15
CA GLY A 319 0.51 -19.69 8.23
C GLY A 319 2.01 -19.83 8.43
N LYS A 320 2.70 -20.20 7.36
CA LYS A 320 4.17 -20.34 7.38
C LYS A 320 4.84 -19.22 6.57
N TYR A 321 5.95 -18.71 7.06
CA TYR A 321 6.83 -17.83 6.31
C TYR A 321 7.49 -18.56 5.12
N ARG A 322 7.36 -18.03 3.88
CA ARG A 322 7.78 -18.70 2.63
C ARG A 322 8.82 -17.93 1.79
N ILE A 323 9.07 -16.65 2.07
CA ILE A 323 9.89 -15.79 1.20
C ILE A 323 11.32 -16.34 1.01
N ASP A 324 11.97 -16.78 2.10
CA ASP A 324 13.32 -17.32 2.04
C ASP A 324 13.38 -18.76 1.46
N ASP A 325 12.24 -19.41 1.19
CA ASP A 325 12.18 -20.74 0.55
C ASP A 325 12.37 -20.65 -0.98
N PHE A 326 12.54 -19.45 -1.53
CA PHE A 326 12.65 -19.16 -2.97
C PHE A 326 13.66 -20.06 -3.70
N LYS A 327 13.29 -20.53 -4.90
CA LYS A 327 14.15 -21.34 -5.78
C LYS A 327 14.14 -20.83 -7.22
N TYR A 328 15.31 -20.64 -7.81
CA TYR A 328 15.46 -20.37 -9.24
C TYR A 328 15.28 -21.65 -10.06
N VAL A 329 14.52 -21.57 -11.15
CA VAL A 329 14.17 -22.71 -12.02
C VAL A 329 14.71 -22.47 -13.42
N THR A 330 15.41 -23.46 -13.98
CA THR A 330 15.94 -23.40 -15.35
C THR A 330 15.15 -24.30 -16.30
N VAL A 331 14.95 -23.82 -17.52
CA VAL A 331 14.19 -24.45 -18.60
C VAL A 331 15.13 -24.84 -19.73
N THR A 332 14.87 -25.98 -20.38
CA THR A 332 15.54 -26.38 -21.63
C THR A 332 14.53 -26.31 -22.78
N PRO A 333 14.54 -25.22 -23.58
CA PRO A 333 13.63 -25.07 -24.72
C PRO A 333 13.72 -26.25 -25.70
N GLY A 334 12.57 -26.68 -26.21
CA GLY A 334 12.47 -27.80 -27.17
C GLY A 334 12.53 -29.20 -26.54
N ALA A 335 12.74 -29.32 -25.23
CA ALA A 335 12.65 -30.60 -24.54
C ALA A 335 11.20 -31.09 -24.37
N THR A 336 11.05 -32.39 -24.10
CA THR A 336 9.77 -32.99 -23.69
C THR A 336 9.38 -32.51 -22.29
N ALA A 337 8.09 -32.56 -21.95
CA ALA A 337 7.60 -32.04 -20.66
C ALA A 337 8.29 -32.67 -19.43
N ASP A 338 8.68 -33.95 -19.49
CA ASP A 338 9.42 -34.64 -18.42
C ASP A 338 10.88 -34.15 -18.25
N LYS A 339 11.42 -33.42 -19.24
CA LYS A 339 12.81 -32.92 -19.26
C LYS A 339 12.92 -31.41 -19.41
N ILE A 340 11.80 -30.71 -19.52
CA ILE A 340 11.79 -29.28 -19.81
C ILE A 340 12.30 -28.45 -18.63
N ILE A 341 12.08 -28.92 -17.41
CA ILE A 341 12.70 -28.35 -16.20
C ILE A 341 14.06 -29.02 -16.01
N SER A 342 15.13 -28.24 -16.16
CA SER A 342 16.50 -28.74 -16.12
C SER A 342 17.20 -28.53 -14.77
N GLY A 343 16.61 -27.72 -13.88
CA GLY A 343 17.16 -27.46 -12.55
C GLY A 343 16.24 -26.62 -11.67
N ILE A 344 16.32 -26.86 -10.36
CA ILE A 344 15.67 -26.08 -9.30
C ILE A 344 16.73 -25.84 -8.22
N ARG A 345 17.07 -24.58 -7.93
CA ARG A 345 18.23 -24.21 -7.10
C ARG A 345 17.90 -23.06 -6.14
N GLY A 346 18.29 -23.17 -4.86
CA GLY A 346 18.00 -22.15 -3.85
C GLY A 346 19.02 -21.02 -3.73
N ASP A 347 20.30 -21.32 -3.92
CA ASP A 347 21.38 -20.36 -3.63
C ASP A 347 21.81 -19.54 -4.86
N VAL A 348 20.84 -19.20 -5.72
CA VAL A 348 21.11 -18.46 -6.97
C VAL A 348 20.87 -16.96 -6.80
N MET A 349 19.73 -16.61 -6.22
CA MET A 349 19.29 -15.23 -5.94
C MET A 349 18.15 -15.26 -4.93
N THR A 350 17.93 -14.13 -4.26
CA THR A 350 16.77 -13.90 -3.39
C THR A 350 15.49 -13.65 -4.21
N GLN A 351 14.32 -13.73 -3.56
CA GLN A 351 13.04 -13.38 -4.19
C GLN A 351 13.03 -11.96 -4.73
N GLY A 352 13.43 -10.95 -3.94
CA GLY A 352 13.49 -9.56 -4.39
C GLY A 352 14.39 -9.35 -5.61
N GLU A 353 15.58 -9.96 -5.64
CA GLU A 353 16.48 -9.89 -6.81
C GLU A 353 15.87 -10.53 -8.06
N PHE A 354 15.14 -11.63 -7.89
CA PHE A 354 14.38 -12.22 -8.99
C PHE A 354 13.29 -11.28 -9.49
N LEU A 355 12.53 -10.65 -8.59
CA LEU A 355 11.43 -9.75 -8.96
C LEU A 355 11.92 -8.53 -9.73
N ASP A 356 13.07 -7.94 -9.34
CA ASP A 356 13.69 -6.84 -10.08
C ASP A 356 13.97 -7.26 -11.53
N LYS A 357 14.65 -8.39 -11.71
CA LYS A 357 14.97 -8.95 -13.04
C LYS A 357 13.72 -9.31 -13.83
N PHE A 358 12.72 -9.91 -13.18
CA PHE A 358 11.51 -10.37 -13.84
C PHE A 358 10.66 -9.19 -14.32
N VAL A 359 10.46 -8.17 -13.48
CA VAL A 359 9.68 -6.99 -13.84
C VAL A 359 10.40 -6.20 -14.94
N GLU A 360 11.72 -6.02 -14.85
CA GLU A 360 12.50 -5.39 -15.93
C GLU A 360 12.21 -6.09 -17.26
N LYS A 361 12.43 -7.39 -17.34
CA LYS A 361 12.19 -8.18 -18.57
C LYS A 361 10.73 -8.15 -19.03
N LEU A 362 9.78 -8.24 -18.10
CA LEU A 362 8.35 -8.20 -18.43
C LEU A 362 8.01 -6.91 -19.19
N PHE A 363 8.63 -5.78 -18.85
CA PHE A 363 8.33 -4.49 -19.44
C PHE A 363 9.36 -4.00 -20.48
N THR A 364 10.44 -4.74 -20.72
CA THR A 364 11.40 -4.47 -21.80
C THR A 364 11.37 -5.48 -22.95
N GLU A 365 10.84 -6.69 -22.71
CA GLU A 365 10.81 -7.78 -23.71
C GLU A 365 9.39 -8.27 -24.02
N VAL A 366 8.46 -8.21 -23.06
CA VAL A 366 7.08 -8.73 -23.23
C VAL A 366 6.08 -7.61 -23.45
N PHE A 367 6.10 -6.55 -22.66
CA PHE A 367 5.26 -5.38 -22.83
C PHE A 367 6.15 -4.15 -22.97
N THR A 368 6.63 -3.94 -24.18
CA THR A 368 7.64 -2.91 -24.50
C THR A 368 7.07 -1.50 -24.53
N THR A 369 5.74 -1.36 -24.58
CA THR A 369 5.06 -0.07 -24.52
C THR A 369 3.83 -0.13 -23.62
N ARG A 370 3.47 1.03 -23.03
CA ARG A 370 2.23 1.20 -22.26
C ARG A 370 0.98 0.87 -23.07
N ALA A 371 1.00 1.10 -24.39
CA ALA A 371 -0.10 0.73 -25.28
C ALA A 371 -0.31 -0.79 -25.39
N GLU A 372 0.76 -1.59 -25.33
CA GLU A 372 0.64 -3.05 -25.30
C GLU A 372 0.04 -3.55 -23.98
N VAL A 373 0.42 -2.92 -22.85
CA VAL A 373 -0.18 -3.21 -21.53
C VAL A 373 -1.67 -2.86 -21.55
N TYR A 374 -2.00 -1.66 -22.02
CA TYR A 374 -3.37 -1.18 -22.15
C TYR A 374 -4.22 -2.10 -23.04
N ALA A 375 -3.68 -2.58 -24.16
CA ALA A 375 -4.40 -3.50 -25.03
C ALA A 375 -4.69 -4.86 -24.35
N ALA A 376 -3.78 -5.34 -23.49
CA ALA A 376 -3.94 -6.61 -22.78
C ALA A 376 -4.79 -6.52 -21.51
N GLN A 377 -4.99 -5.31 -20.96
CA GLN A 377 -5.61 -5.16 -19.65
C GLN A 377 -7.07 -5.64 -19.62
N ASP A 378 -7.83 -5.38 -20.67
CA ASP A 378 -9.26 -5.72 -20.73
C ASP A 378 -9.43 -7.23 -20.87
N ASP A 379 -8.60 -7.88 -21.67
CA ASP A 379 -8.56 -9.33 -21.82
C ASP A 379 -8.33 -10.05 -20.47
N ILE A 380 -7.42 -9.53 -19.63
CA ILE A 380 -7.14 -10.10 -18.31
C ILE A 380 -8.30 -9.83 -17.35
N GLN A 381 -8.87 -8.61 -17.41
CA GLN A 381 -10.03 -8.27 -16.58
C GLN A 381 -11.24 -9.13 -16.93
N GLU A 382 -11.52 -9.38 -18.20
CA GLU A 382 -12.64 -10.23 -18.66
C GLU A 382 -12.47 -11.70 -18.25
N LEU A 383 -11.23 -12.19 -18.09
CA LEU A 383 -10.96 -13.52 -17.55
C LEU A 383 -11.27 -13.60 -16.04
N VAL A 384 -10.87 -12.59 -15.26
CA VAL A 384 -10.92 -12.64 -13.80
C VAL A 384 -12.25 -12.18 -13.24
N LEU A 385 -12.86 -11.14 -13.85
CA LEU A 385 -14.10 -10.51 -13.38
C LEU A 385 -15.27 -11.50 -13.17
N PRO A 386 -15.53 -12.47 -14.05
CA PRO A 386 -16.59 -13.45 -13.82
C PRO A 386 -16.34 -14.29 -12.56
N LEU A 387 -15.09 -14.67 -12.29
CA LEU A 387 -14.74 -15.49 -11.13
C LEU A 387 -14.89 -14.68 -9.83
N ILE A 388 -14.26 -13.52 -9.75
CA ILE A 388 -14.28 -12.69 -8.53
C ILE A 388 -15.62 -11.98 -8.28
N GLY A 389 -16.38 -11.69 -9.35
CA GLY A 389 -17.63 -10.95 -9.28
C GLY A 389 -18.87 -11.83 -9.12
N THR A 390 -18.94 -12.98 -9.82
CA THR A 390 -20.08 -13.91 -9.75
C THR A 390 -19.91 -14.93 -8.64
N TYR A 391 -18.68 -15.33 -8.33
CA TYR A 391 -18.35 -16.35 -7.33
C TYR A 391 -17.44 -15.78 -6.22
N PRO A 392 -17.84 -14.67 -5.56
CA PRO A 392 -17.00 -13.98 -4.59
C PRO A 392 -16.62 -14.88 -3.40
N ASP A 393 -17.52 -15.77 -2.98
CA ASP A 393 -17.30 -16.66 -1.83
C ASP A 393 -16.33 -17.81 -2.19
N GLN A 394 -16.26 -18.19 -3.47
CA GLN A 394 -15.35 -19.22 -3.98
C GLN A 394 -13.99 -18.65 -4.42
N TRP A 395 -13.89 -17.32 -4.60
CA TRP A 395 -12.74 -16.67 -5.22
C TRP A 395 -11.41 -16.97 -4.53
N GLU A 396 -11.40 -17.02 -3.20
CA GLU A 396 -10.19 -17.35 -2.45
C GLU A 396 -9.70 -18.78 -2.73
N THR A 397 -10.63 -19.74 -2.73
CA THR A 397 -10.32 -21.13 -3.11
C THR A 397 -9.80 -21.19 -4.55
N VAL A 398 -10.45 -20.48 -5.48
CA VAL A 398 -10.00 -20.39 -6.88
C VAL A 398 -8.56 -19.86 -6.97
N LYS A 399 -8.22 -18.77 -6.27
CA LYS A 399 -6.87 -18.20 -6.29
C LYS A 399 -5.81 -19.19 -5.77
N GLN A 400 -6.06 -19.80 -4.61
CA GLN A 400 -5.12 -20.72 -3.98
C GLN A 400 -4.93 -22.00 -4.82
N SER A 401 -6.05 -22.62 -5.24
CA SER A 401 -6.01 -23.81 -6.11
C SER A 401 -5.36 -23.50 -7.45
N LEU A 402 -5.61 -22.33 -8.05
CA LEU A 402 -4.96 -21.96 -9.32
C LEU A 402 -3.44 -21.88 -9.17
N ALA A 403 -2.96 -21.25 -8.09
CA ALA A 403 -1.53 -21.12 -7.81
C ALA A 403 -0.86 -22.49 -7.61
N VAL A 404 -1.50 -23.40 -6.86
CA VAL A 404 -1.01 -24.76 -6.64
C VAL A 404 -1.05 -25.57 -7.95
N ASN A 405 -2.19 -25.59 -8.64
CA ASN A 405 -2.37 -26.34 -9.88
C ASN A 405 -1.42 -25.86 -10.99
N ALA A 406 -1.18 -24.56 -11.10
CA ALA A 406 -0.23 -23.99 -12.05
C ALA A 406 1.22 -24.42 -11.73
N LYS A 407 1.61 -24.45 -10.45
CA LYS A 407 2.91 -24.94 -10.01
C LYS A 407 3.09 -26.42 -10.29
N GLU A 408 2.11 -27.25 -9.94
CA GLU A 408 2.17 -28.71 -10.11
C GLU A 408 2.18 -29.11 -11.61
N ASN A 409 1.49 -28.33 -12.46
CA ASN A 409 1.46 -28.54 -13.90
C ASN A 409 2.50 -27.73 -14.68
N MET A 410 3.44 -27.04 -14.01
CA MET A 410 4.37 -26.08 -14.62
C MET A 410 5.11 -26.66 -15.84
N ALA A 411 5.65 -27.88 -15.73
CA ALA A 411 6.38 -28.51 -16.83
C ALA A 411 5.48 -28.77 -18.07
N ARG A 412 4.25 -29.24 -17.85
CA ARG A 412 3.25 -29.45 -18.92
C ARG A 412 2.83 -28.12 -19.53
N LEU A 413 2.62 -27.10 -18.71
CA LEU A 413 2.23 -25.75 -19.10
C LEU A 413 3.30 -25.06 -19.97
N ILE A 414 4.56 -25.03 -19.51
CA ILE A 414 5.66 -24.43 -20.28
C ILE A 414 5.85 -25.18 -21.60
N SER A 415 5.79 -26.51 -21.57
CA SER A 415 5.93 -27.33 -22.78
C SER A 415 4.83 -27.06 -23.79
N SER A 416 3.58 -26.85 -23.37
CA SER A 416 2.47 -26.55 -24.28
C SER A 416 2.57 -25.12 -24.84
N LEU A 417 2.94 -24.14 -24.01
CA LEU A 417 3.15 -22.74 -24.43
C LEU A 417 4.25 -22.62 -25.49
N MET A 418 5.30 -23.44 -25.41
CA MET A 418 6.36 -23.50 -26.45
C MET A 418 5.95 -24.24 -27.72
N LYS A 419 4.92 -25.11 -27.68
CA LYS A 419 4.49 -25.92 -28.83
C LYS A 419 3.53 -25.20 -29.76
N GLY A 420 2.63 -24.39 -29.22
CA GLY A 420 1.67 -23.62 -30.00
C GLY A 420 0.35 -23.37 -29.27
N GLU A 421 -0.40 -22.40 -29.78
CA GLU A 421 -1.58 -21.82 -29.14
C GLU A 421 -2.63 -22.88 -28.78
N ASP A 422 -3.05 -23.74 -29.71
CA ASP A 422 -4.14 -24.71 -29.45
C ASP A 422 -3.79 -25.74 -28.36
N SER A 423 -2.51 -26.18 -28.32
CA SER A 423 -2.03 -27.05 -27.26
C SER A 423 -2.00 -26.32 -25.92
N ALA A 424 -1.57 -25.06 -25.91
CA ALA A 424 -1.50 -24.24 -24.72
C ALA A 424 -2.89 -23.91 -24.16
N VAL A 425 -3.83 -23.49 -25.02
CA VAL A 425 -5.24 -23.24 -24.67
C VAL A 425 -5.85 -24.46 -24.00
N THR A 426 -5.61 -25.66 -24.52
CA THR A 426 -6.13 -26.88 -23.89
C THR A 426 -5.57 -27.07 -22.48
N VAL A 427 -4.26 -26.94 -22.29
CA VAL A 427 -3.63 -27.14 -20.98
C VAL A 427 -4.05 -26.07 -19.96
N VAL A 428 -4.08 -24.80 -20.36
CA VAL A 428 -4.50 -23.70 -19.47
C VAL A 428 -5.98 -23.83 -19.10
N ALA A 429 -6.83 -24.20 -20.05
CA ALA A 429 -8.25 -24.43 -19.78
C ALA A 429 -8.47 -25.63 -18.84
N ASP A 430 -7.71 -26.72 -18.99
CA ASP A 430 -7.80 -27.87 -18.09
C ASP A 430 -7.46 -27.45 -16.64
N ILE A 431 -6.34 -26.73 -16.45
CA ILE A 431 -5.91 -26.24 -15.13
C ILE A 431 -6.98 -25.34 -14.50
N LEU A 432 -7.55 -24.42 -15.29
CA LEU A 432 -8.57 -23.50 -14.80
C LEU A 432 -9.89 -24.24 -14.49
N LEU A 433 -10.31 -25.20 -15.32
CA LEU A 433 -11.50 -26.01 -15.06
C LEU A 433 -11.37 -26.84 -13.78
N ASP A 434 -10.21 -27.47 -13.57
CA ASP A 434 -9.98 -28.29 -12.37
C ASP A 434 -10.00 -27.41 -11.12
N THR A 435 -9.37 -26.23 -11.19
CA THR A 435 -9.44 -25.19 -10.15
C THR A 435 -10.88 -24.75 -9.86
N MET A 436 -11.66 -24.44 -10.91
CA MET A 436 -13.06 -24.03 -10.75
C MET A 436 -13.89 -25.12 -10.08
N ARG A 437 -13.69 -26.38 -10.46
CA ARG A 437 -14.38 -27.54 -9.87
C ARG A 437 -14.00 -27.77 -8.40
N GLU A 438 -12.73 -27.62 -8.06
CA GLU A 438 -12.25 -27.69 -6.66
C GLU A 438 -12.93 -26.63 -5.79
N ALA A 439 -13.15 -25.43 -6.35
CA ALA A 439 -13.88 -24.36 -5.69
C ALA A 439 -15.42 -24.51 -5.75
N GLY A 440 -15.94 -25.60 -6.32
CA GLY A 440 -17.38 -25.86 -6.44
C GLY A 440 -18.10 -25.13 -7.60
N ILE A 441 -17.35 -24.45 -8.48
CA ILE A 441 -17.88 -23.78 -9.67
C ILE A 441 -18.01 -24.81 -10.80
N THR A 442 -19.24 -25.11 -11.22
CA THR A 442 -19.54 -26.21 -12.16
C THR A 442 -20.31 -25.78 -13.40
N GLU A 443 -20.63 -24.49 -13.53
CA GLU A 443 -21.47 -23.94 -14.59
C GLU A 443 -20.72 -23.78 -15.92
N TYR A 444 -19.38 -23.79 -15.90
CA TYR A 444 -18.55 -23.62 -17.09
C TYR A 444 -18.19 -24.96 -17.73
N ASN A 445 -18.42 -25.06 -19.03
CA ASN A 445 -17.96 -26.19 -19.82
C ASN A 445 -16.57 -25.93 -20.43
N ALA A 446 -15.95 -27.00 -20.93
CA ALA A 446 -14.59 -26.91 -21.46
C ALA A 446 -14.42 -25.98 -22.66
N GLN A 447 -15.44 -25.85 -23.51
CA GLN A 447 -15.37 -24.96 -24.67
C GLN A 447 -15.41 -23.48 -24.23
N GLN A 448 -16.30 -23.15 -23.29
CA GLN A 448 -16.38 -21.80 -22.72
C GLN A 448 -15.05 -21.39 -22.08
N VAL A 449 -14.43 -22.27 -21.29
CA VAL A 449 -13.15 -21.96 -20.65
C VAL A 449 -12.02 -21.81 -21.67
N LYS A 450 -11.99 -22.63 -22.74
CA LYS A 450 -11.01 -22.49 -23.82
C LYS A 450 -11.11 -21.14 -24.53
N GLU A 451 -12.32 -20.64 -24.75
CA GLU A 451 -12.54 -19.32 -25.33
C GLU A 451 -12.07 -18.22 -24.38
N MET A 452 -12.40 -18.35 -23.10
CA MET A 452 -12.04 -17.40 -22.04
C MET A 452 -10.53 -17.26 -21.84
N VAL A 453 -9.76 -18.35 -21.88
CA VAL A 453 -8.30 -18.31 -21.61
C VAL A 453 -7.44 -17.96 -22.83
N ARG A 454 -8.02 -17.90 -24.05
CA ARG A 454 -7.24 -17.72 -25.28
C ARG A 454 -6.42 -16.42 -25.30
N PRO A 455 -6.94 -15.26 -24.87
CA PRO A 455 -6.14 -14.04 -24.77
C PRO A 455 -4.96 -14.18 -23.79
N LEU A 456 -5.22 -14.75 -22.61
CA LEU A 456 -4.18 -15.05 -21.61
C LEU A 456 -3.09 -15.95 -22.19
N VAL A 457 -3.46 -16.99 -22.94
CA VAL A 457 -2.48 -17.91 -23.56
C VAL A 457 -1.53 -17.18 -24.49
N LYS A 458 -2.02 -16.23 -25.29
CA LYS A 458 -1.15 -15.43 -26.19
C LYS A 458 -0.13 -14.61 -25.39
N MET A 459 -0.55 -14.00 -24.29
CA MET A 459 0.36 -13.31 -23.37
C MET A 459 1.39 -14.26 -22.77
N LEU A 460 0.94 -15.40 -22.24
CA LEU A 460 1.83 -16.40 -21.63
C LEU A 460 2.83 -16.99 -22.64
N MET A 461 2.44 -17.14 -23.90
CA MET A 461 3.35 -17.58 -24.97
C MET A 461 4.45 -16.54 -25.23
N LYS A 462 4.11 -15.24 -25.27
CA LYS A 462 5.10 -14.15 -25.39
C LYS A 462 6.06 -14.18 -24.20
N LEU A 463 5.53 -14.35 -22.98
CA LEU A 463 6.29 -14.44 -21.75
C LEU A 463 7.25 -15.63 -21.73
N VAL A 464 6.78 -16.85 -22.02
CA VAL A 464 7.62 -18.06 -22.08
C VAL A 464 8.66 -17.98 -23.20
N SER A 465 8.33 -17.36 -24.33
CA SER A 465 9.28 -17.20 -25.43
C SER A 465 10.42 -16.23 -25.09
N ALA A 466 10.13 -15.14 -24.37
CA ALA A 466 11.14 -14.15 -23.99
C ALA A 466 11.91 -14.59 -22.73
N CYS A 467 11.20 -15.12 -21.75
CA CYS A 467 11.69 -15.31 -20.38
C CYS A 467 11.35 -16.72 -19.84
N PRO A 468 11.84 -17.81 -20.46
CA PRO A 468 11.42 -19.16 -20.09
C PRO A 468 11.79 -19.54 -18.64
N ASP A 469 13.02 -19.22 -18.21
CA ASP A 469 13.50 -19.50 -16.86
C ASP A 469 12.75 -18.66 -15.83
N GLU A 470 12.53 -17.38 -16.10
CA GLU A 470 11.80 -16.52 -15.19
C GLU A 470 10.32 -16.89 -15.09
N THR A 471 9.70 -17.35 -16.18
CA THR A 471 8.33 -17.85 -16.15
C THR A 471 8.22 -19.10 -15.28
N ALA A 472 9.14 -20.06 -15.44
CA ALA A 472 9.18 -21.25 -14.60
C ALA A 472 9.45 -20.89 -13.13
N THR A 473 10.36 -19.95 -12.90
CA THR A 473 10.70 -19.47 -11.56
C THR A 473 9.49 -18.80 -10.90
N LEU A 474 8.75 -17.96 -11.62
CA LEU A 474 7.50 -17.36 -11.12
C LEU A 474 6.50 -18.44 -10.72
N LEU A 475 6.21 -19.40 -11.61
CA LEU A 475 5.24 -20.47 -11.37
C LEU A 475 5.63 -21.35 -10.17
N TYR A 476 6.91 -21.68 -10.05
CA TYR A 476 7.39 -22.53 -8.94
C TYR A 476 7.25 -21.85 -7.56
N ASN A 477 7.47 -20.53 -7.52
CA ASN A 477 7.48 -19.75 -6.28
C ASN A 477 6.20 -18.96 -6.04
N ILE A 478 5.17 -19.10 -6.88
CA ILE A 478 4.00 -18.20 -6.91
C ILE A 478 3.37 -17.96 -5.53
N VAL A 479 3.21 -19.02 -4.72
CA VAL A 479 2.69 -18.92 -3.35
C VAL A 479 3.63 -18.13 -2.42
N GLY A 480 4.94 -18.33 -2.54
CA GLY A 480 5.94 -17.58 -1.78
C GLY A 480 6.02 -16.11 -2.19
N ILE A 481 5.89 -15.84 -3.49
CA ILE A 481 5.84 -14.48 -4.04
C ILE A 481 4.60 -13.74 -3.52
N MET A 482 3.42 -14.36 -3.59
CA MET A 482 2.20 -13.79 -3.04
C MET A 482 2.27 -13.57 -1.52
N SER A 483 2.98 -14.44 -0.80
CA SER A 483 3.06 -14.35 0.67
C SER A 483 3.71 -13.06 1.20
N ALA A 484 4.52 -12.40 0.37
CA ALA A 484 5.16 -11.14 0.73
C ALA A 484 4.17 -9.96 0.83
N HIS A 485 2.98 -10.09 0.23
CA HIS A 485 1.96 -9.05 0.17
C HIS A 485 0.87 -9.20 1.25
N TYR A 486 1.03 -10.09 2.23
CA TYR A 486 0.04 -10.26 3.29
C TYR A 486 0.23 -9.29 4.47
N GLY A 487 -0.87 -8.71 4.94
CA GLY A 487 -0.87 -7.62 5.92
C GLY A 487 -0.29 -8.01 7.28
N GLU A 488 -0.50 -9.25 7.74
CA GLU A 488 0.06 -9.77 8.99
C GLU A 488 1.58 -9.85 8.98
N LEU A 489 2.19 -10.11 7.82
CA LEU A 489 3.65 -10.06 7.68
C LEU A 489 4.14 -8.63 7.80
N GLY A 490 3.49 -7.69 7.11
CA GLY A 490 3.79 -6.26 7.20
C GLY A 490 3.63 -5.72 8.62
N MET A 491 2.55 -6.09 9.31
CA MET A 491 2.31 -5.71 10.70
C MET A 491 3.35 -6.33 11.64
N SER A 492 3.75 -7.58 11.41
CA SER A 492 4.83 -8.22 12.17
C SER A 492 6.15 -7.46 12.06
N TRP A 493 6.48 -6.93 10.87
CA TRP A 493 7.63 -6.04 10.71
C TRP A 493 7.44 -4.74 11.48
N MET A 494 6.30 -4.06 11.34
CA MET A 494 6.04 -2.78 12.02
C MET A 494 6.15 -2.87 13.55
N LEU A 495 5.78 -4.01 14.12
CA LEU A 495 5.84 -4.27 15.56
C LEU A 495 7.20 -4.75 16.06
N SER A 496 8.12 -5.17 15.18
CA SER A 496 9.38 -5.83 15.58
C SER A 496 10.66 -5.09 15.20
N ILE A 497 10.62 -4.19 14.21
CA ILE A 497 11.81 -3.43 13.83
C ILE A 497 12.16 -2.34 14.86
N PRO A 498 13.45 -1.99 15.01
CA PRO A 498 13.86 -0.85 15.81
C PRO A 498 13.18 0.46 15.36
N ALA A 499 12.89 1.36 16.30
CA ALA A 499 12.18 2.61 16.03
C ALA A 499 12.91 3.55 15.05
N ASP A 500 14.25 3.46 15.00
CA ASP A 500 15.11 4.23 14.12
C ASP A 500 15.48 3.49 12.82
N TYR A 501 14.99 2.26 12.61
CA TYR A 501 15.38 1.45 11.46
C TYR A 501 15.11 2.18 10.13
N MET A 502 13.89 2.66 9.91
CA MET A 502 13.51 3.32 8.65
C MET A 502 14.25 4.65 8.48
N THR A 503 14.29 5.47 9.54
CA THR A 503 14.92 6.80 9.50
C THR A 503 16.44 6.73 9.35
N SER A 504 17.10 5.70 9.90
CA SER A 504 18.55 5.48 9.74
C SER A 504 18.97 5.17 8.29
N LYS A 505 18.02 4.76 7.45
CA LYS A 505 18.22 4.43 6.04
C LYS A 505 17.81 5.56 5.09
N GLN A 506 17.20 6.63 5.59
CA GLN A 506 16.90 7.80 4.78
C GLN A 506 18.18 8.61 4.55
N SER A 507 18.45 8.97 3.29
CA SER A 507 19.59 9.83 2.95
C SER A 507 19.20 11.30 3.00
N GLY A 508 19.91 12.11 3.80
CA GLY A 508 19.82 13.57 3.79
C GLY A 508 19.13 14.18 5.01
N GLU A 509 19.42 15.45 5.30
CA GLU A 509 18.71 16.19 6.35
C GLU A 509 17.29 16.53 5.87
N LEU A 510 16.30 16.05 6.62
CA LEU A 510 14.90 16.38 6.39
C LEU A 510 14.63 17.80 6.89
N TYR A 511 14.36 18.72 5.95
CA TYR A 511 13.91 20.07 6.23
C TYR A 511 12.50 20.19 5.66
N GLU A 512 11.63 20.91 6.36
CA GLU A 512 10.31 21.28 5.82
C GLU A 512 10.46 21.83 4.40
N PRO A 513 9.68 21.33 3.43
CA PRO A 513 9.69 21.88 2.09
C PRO A 513 9.12 23.28 2.09
N LEU A 514 9.78 24.12 1.29
CA LEU A 514 9.32 25.46 0.99
C LEU A 514 8.42 25.43 -0.26
N PRO A 515 7.41 26.31 -0.37
CA PRO A 515 6.59 26.42 -1.57
C PRO A 515 7.35 27.08 -2.76
N PHE A 516 8.64 27.38 -2.58
CA PHE A 516 9.43 28.18 -3.50
C PHE A 516 10.13 27.31 -4.54
N THR A 517 9.65 27.42 -5.78
CA THR A 517 10.19 26.67 -6.95
C THR A 517 11.60 27.10 -7.37
N ASP A 518 12.07 28.25 -6.90
CA ASP A 518 13.39 28.83 -7.17
C ASP A 518 14.41 28.63 -6.03
N VAL A 519 14.09 27.77 -5.06
CA VAL A 519 14.99 27.39 -3.96
C VAL A 519 15.37 25.92 -4.10
N ALA A 520 16.61 25.65 -4.50
CA ALA A 520 17.12 24.28 -4.59
C ALA A 520 17.10 23.56 -3.23
N ASP A 521 16.87 22.25 -3.23
CA ASP A 521 16.78 21.45 -2.01
C ASP A 521 18.11 21.33 -1.25
N ASN A 522 19.23 21.45 -1.96
CA ASN A 522 20.58 21.46 -1.41
C ASN A 522 21.16 22.88 -1.25
N ALA A 523 20.32 23.92 -1.35
CA ALA A 523 20.79 25.29 -1.17
C ALA A 523 21.35 25.50 0.24
N TRP A 524 22.54 26.10 0.34
CA TRP A 524 23.25 26.27 1.61
C TRP A 524 22.47 27.07 2.66
N TYR A 525 21.56 27.96 2.22
CA TYR A 525 20.72 28.82 3.07
C TYR A 525 19.34 28.22 3.34
N ARG A 526 19.04 27.03 2.81
CA ARG A 526 17.73 26.41 2.95
C ARG A 526 17.36 26.17 4.42
N PRO A 527 18.24 25.65 5.30
CA PRO A 527 17.89 25.43 6.71
C PRO A 527 17.39 26.70 7.40
N GLU A 528 18.09 27.82 7.20
CA GLU A 528 17.75 29.11 7.78
C GLU A 528 16.50 29.71 7.15
N LEU A 529 16.31 29.51 5.84
CA LEU A 529 15.13 29.96 5.13
C LEU A 529 13.88 29.22 5.59
N VAL A 530 13.97 27.90 5.79
CA VAL A 530 12.89 27.08 6.35
C VAL A 530 12.50 27.62 7.72
N TYR A 531 13.47 27.78 8.62
CA TYR A 531 13.21 28.36 9.94
C TYR A 531 12.52 29.73 9.84
N ALA A 532 13.03 30.63 9.00
CA ALA A 532 12.49 31.97 8.86
C ALA A 532 11.06 31.96 8.26
N TYR A 533 10.78 31.07 7.32
CA TYR A 533 9.46 30.94 6.70
C TYR A 533 8.44 30.37 7.70
N GLU A 534 8.80 29.30 8.41
CA GLU A 534 7.93 28.65 9.38
C GLU A 534 7.53 29.54 10.55
N ASN A 535 8.45 30.40 11.00
CA ASN A 535 8.19 31.38 12.05
C ASN A 535 7.53 32.66 11.51
N GLY A 536 7.10 32.66 10.24
CA GLY A 536 6.46 33.79 9.57
C GLY A 536 7.38 35.00 9.38
N LEU A 537 8.68 34.89 9.63
CA LEU A 537 9.63 35.99 9.58
C LEU A 537 9.80 36.50 8.15
N VAL A 538 9.85 35.60 7.17
CA VAL A 538 9.94 35.91 5.75
C VAL A 538 8.77 35.30 4.97
N ASN A 539 8.41 35.97 3.88
CA ASN A 539 7.47 35.44 2.88
C ASN A 539 8.19 35.40 1.52
N GLY A 540 7.66 34.62 0.58
CA GLY A 540 8.10 34.66 -0.81
C GLY A 540 7.84 36.01 -1.48
N THR A 541 8.54 36.27 -2.58
CA THR A 541 8.24 37.38 -3.50
C THR A 541 6.94 37.17 -4.25
N THR A 542 6.55 35.90 -4.45
CA THR A 542 5.21 35.47 -4.88
C THR A 542 4.77 34.31 -3.97
N ALA A 543 3.62 33.70 -4.28
CA ALA A 543 3.18 32.48 -3.61
C ALA A 543 4.19 31.31 -3.76
N ASN A 544 4.94 31.26 -4.86
CA ASN A 544 5.79 30.12 -5.23
C ASN A 544 7.23 30.49 -5.61
N THR A 545 7.68 31.71 -5.28
CA THR A 545 9.06 32.17 -5.48
C THR A 545 9.58 32.92 -4.26
N PHE A 546 10.85 32.70 -3.91
CA PHE A 546 11.54 33.42 -2.85
C PHE A 546 12.46 34.53 -3.38
N SER A 547 12.97 34.38 -4.60
CA SER A 547 14.01 35.22 -5.20
C SER A 547 15.30 35.28 -4.36
N PRO A 548 15.97 34.14 -4.08
CA PRO A 548 17.10 34.08 -3.13
C PRO A 548 18.30 34.97 -3.51
N ASN A 549 18.45 35.29 -4.79
CA ASN A 549 19.53 36.13 -5.31
C ASN A 549 19.15 37.61 -5.46
N ALA A 550 17.94 38.00 -5.06
CA ALA A 550 17.50 39.40 -5.14
C ALA A 550 18.15 40.26 -4.05
N ILE A 551 18.27 41.57 -4.33
CA ILE A 551 18.76 42.52 -3.33
C ILE A 551 17.71 42.68 -2.23
N VAL A 552 18.08 42.39 -0.99
CA VAL A 552 17.23 42.62 0.18
C VAL A 552 17.13 44.12 0.45
N THR A 553 15.91 44.65 0.45
CA THR A 553 15.65 46.06 0.75
C THR A 553 15.67 46.33 2.26
N ARG A 554 15.98 47.58 2.65
CA ARG A 554 15.89 48.02 4.05
C ARG A 554 14.50 47.77 4.65
N ALA A 555 13.44 47.92 3.85
CA ALA A 555 12.07 47.66 4.28
C ALA A 555 11.86 46.19 4.64
N GLN A 556 12.33 45.25 3.81
CA GLN A 556 12.24 43.81 4.12
C GLN A 556 13.00 43.45 5.40
N VAL A 557 14.20 44.00 5.62
CA VAL A 557 14.95 43.78 6.87
C VAL A 557 14.15 44.26 8.08
N VAL A 558 13.58 45.47 8.02
CA VAL A 558 12.76 46.01 9.12
C VAL A 558 11.51 45.18 9.35
N THR A 559 10.85 44.68 8.30
CA THR A 559 9.68 43.79 8.43
C THR A 559 10.04 42.48 9.15
N VAL A 560 11.16 41.85 8.81
CA VAL A 560 11.63 40.63 9.50
C VAL A 560 11.85 40.91 10.98
N LEU A 561 12.57 42.00 11.33
CA LEU A 561 12.83 42.38 12.71
C LEU A 561 11.54 42.69 13.49
N TYR A 562 10.58 43.34 12.84
CA TYR A 562 9.26 43.66 13.42
C TYR A 562 8.49 42.37 13.78
N ARG A 563 8.46 41.40 12.86
CA ARG A 563 7.83 40.09 13.10
C ARG A 563 8.56 39.27 14.16
N MET A 564 9.89 39.30 14.18
CA MET A 564 10.70 38.67 15.23
C MET A 564 10.40 39.24 16.63
N ALA A 565 10.04 40.52 16.72
CA ALA A 565 9.64 41.16 17.97
C ALA A 565 8.19 40.83 18.40
N GLY A 566 7.44 40.06 17.61
CA GLY A 566 6.06 39.67 17.88
C GLY A 566 5.05 40.82 17.80
N SER A 567 5.37 41.87 17.03
CA SER A 567 4.55 43.08 16.88
C SER A 567 3.81 43.13 15.55
#